data_AF-A0A1Q6XYH7-F1
#
_entry.id   AF-A0A1Q6XYH7-F1
#
_cell.length_a   1.000
_cell.length_b   1.000
_cell.length_c   1.000
_cell.angle_alpha   90.00
_cell.angle_beta   90.00
_cell.angle_gamma   90.00
#
_symmetry.space_group_name_H-M   'P 1'
#
loop_
_entity.id
_entity.type
_entity.pdbx_description
1 polymer ?
#
loop_
_entity_poly.entity_id
_entity_poly.type
_entity_poly.pdbx_seq_one_letter_code
_entity_poly.pdbx_strand_id
1 'polypeptide(L)' 'MRTTLSLDDDVFREVKAYAEARDVAIGKAVSELVRRGLHAPLQTRLVNGFHVVELPPGSPAVSTEDVERLQDELE' A
#
# COMPACT_ATOMS: atom_id res chain seq x y z
N MET A 1 9.72 17.54 7.02
CA MET A 1 8.83 18.42 6.21
C MET A 1 7.49 18.55 6.94
N ARG A 2 6.85 19.73 6.90
CA ARG A 2 5.49 19.93 7.44
C ARG A 2 4.51 20.00 6.30
N THR A 3 3.49 19.15 6.32
CA THR A 3 2.49 19.02 5.27
C THR A 3 1.11 18.93 5.91
N THR A 4 0.12 19.53 5.27
CA THR A 4 -1.30 19.37 5.65
C THR A 4 -1.88 18.25 4.81
N LEU A 5 -2.51 17.26 5.46
CA LEU A 5 -3.11 16.10 4.83
C LEU A 5 -4.57 16.02 5.26
N SER A 6 -5.47 15.74 4.33
CA SER A 6 -6.84 15.33 4.64
C SER A 6 -6.85 13.82 4.86
N LEU A 7 -7.48 13.36 5.94
CA LEU A 7 -7.65 11.94 6.27
C LEU A 7 -9.14 11.64 6.41
N ASP A 8 -9.57 10.48 5.93
CA ASP A 8 -10.93 9.99 6.18
C ASP A 8 -11.14 9.74 7.69
N ASP A 9 -12.37 9.90 8.16
CA ASP A 9 -12.71 9.85 9.60
C ASP A 9 -12.42 8.50 10.25
N ASP A 10 -12.51 7.41 9.49
CA ASP A 10 -12.12 6.07 9.92
C ASP A 10 -10.61 5.94 10.06
N VAL A 11 -9.86 6.40 9.06
CA VAL A 11 -8.38 6.40 9.08
C VAL A 11 -7.86 7.24 10.24
N PHE A 12 -8.42 8.43 10.49
CA PHE A 12 -7.98 9.28 11.60
C PHE A 12 -8.16 8.60 12.97
N ARG A 13 -9.27 7.88 13.17
CA ARG A 13 -9.54 7.13 14.41
C ARG A 13 -8.50 6.03 14.64
N GLU A 14 -8.18 5.27 13.60
CA GLU A 14 -7.16 4.21 13.62
C GLU A 14 -5.77 4.77 13.96
N VAL A 15 -5.37 5.86 13.29
CA VAL A 15 -4.09 6.52 13.52
C VAL A 15 -4.00 7.06 14.95
N LYS A 16 -5.08 7.66 15.47
CA LYS A 16 -5.12 8.19 16.84
C LYS A 16 -4.94 7.07 17.87
N ALA A 17 -5.65 5.96 17.71
CA ALA A 17 -5.49 4.80 18.59
C ALA A 17 -4.07 4.23 18.54
N TYR A 18 -3.46 4.14 17.34
CA TYR A 18 -2.07 3.72 17.18
C TYR A 18 -1.09 4.64 17.91
N ALA A 19 -1.31 5.96 17.81
CA ALA A 19 -0.48 6.98 18.44
C ALA A 19 -0.54 6.90 19.97
N GLU A 20 -1.75 6.80 20.54
CA GLU A 20 -1.99 6.65 21.98
C GLU A 20 -1.35 5.38 22.54
N ALA A 21 -1.52 4.25 21.84
CA ALA A 21 -0.95 2.97 22.27
C ALA A 21 0.59 2.94 22.28
N ARG A 22 1.25 3.85 21.56
CA ARG A 22 2.71 3.92 21.42
C ARG A 22 3.33 5.15 22.07
N ASP A 23 2.52 6.01 22.69
CA ASP A 23 2.94 7.28 23.28
C ASP A 23 3.75 8.15 22.30
N VAL A 24 3.22 8.31 21.07
CA VAL A 24 3.84 9.14 20.02
C VAL A 24 2.89 10.20 19.50
N ALA A 25 3.43 11.31 19.01
CA ALA A 25 2.63 12.34 18.35
C ALA A 25 1.94 11.81 17.08
N ILE A 26 0.74 12.31 16.78
CA ILE A 26 -0.07 11.84 15.65
C ILE A 26 0.66 11.93 14.30
N GLY A 27 1.42 13.01 14.05
CA GLY A 27 2.20 13.16 12.82
C GLY A 27 3.33 12.13 12.69
N LYS A 28 3.89 11.68 13.82
CA LYS A 28 4.89 10.60 13.85
C LYS A 28 4.21 9.25 13.55
N ALA A 29 3.06 8.99 14.17
CA ALA A 29 2.25 7.81 13.88
C ALA A 29 1.88 7.69 12.40
N VAL A 30 1.36 8.77 11.79
CA VAL A 30 1.09 8.81 10.33
C VAL A 30 2.35 8.49 9.53
N SER A 31 3.48 9.11 9.86
CA SER A 31 4.74 8.89 9.13
C SER A 31 5.22 7.44 9.22
N GLU A 32 5.04 6.78 10.37
CA GLU A 32 5.38 5.37 10.56
C GLU A 32 4.46 4.44 9.79
N LEU A 33 3.15 4.66 9.89
CA LEU A 33 2.14 3.84 9.21
C LEU A 33 2.28 3.95 7.69
N VAL A 34 2.47 5.16 7.17
CA VAL A 34 2.75 5.38 5.74
C VAL A 34 4.01 4.65 5.31
N ARG A 35 5.11 4.77 6.06
CA ARG A 35 6.36 4.04 5.75
C ARG A 35 6.14 2.53 5.74
N ARG A 36 5.39 2.01 6.70
CA ARG A 36 5.05 0.58 6.75
C ARG A 36 4.22 0.14 5.55
N GLY A 37 3.25 0.94 5.12
CA GLY A 37 2.43 0.68 3.93
C GLY A 37 3.26 0.71 2.64
N LEU A 38 4.16 1.68 2.49
CA LEU A 38 5.04 1.81 1.31
C LEU A 38 6.06 0.67 1.19
N HIS A 39 6.41 0.02 2.30
CA HIS A 39 7.29 -1.15 2.33
C HIS A 39 6.54 -2.45 2.59
N ALA A 40 5.21 -2.46 2.48
CA ALA A 40 4.43 -3.68 2.66
C ALA A 40 4.81 -4.68 1.56
N PRO A 41 5.09 -5.96 1.90
CA PRO A 41 5.39 -6.96 0.89
C PRO A 41 4.17 -7.17 0.00
N LEU A 42 4.44 -7.44 -1.29
CA LEU A 42 3.40 -7.80 -2.24
C LEU A 42 2.65 -9.03 -1.71
N GLN A 43 1.34 -8.90 -1.56
CA GLN A 43 0.52 -10.02 -1.12
C GLN A 43 0.39 -11.02 -2.28
N THR A 44 0.67 -12.28 -2.00
CA THR A 44 0.54 -13.36 -2.97
C THR A 44 -0.15 -14.56 -2.34
N ARG A 45 -0.93 -15.27 -3.13
CA ARG A 45 -1.56 -16.54 -2.75
C ARG A 45 -0.98 -17.67 -3.57
N LEU A 46 -0.72 -18.81 -2.92
CA LEU A 46 -0.33 -20.01 -3.63
C LEU A 46 -1.55 -20.64 -4.29
N VAL A 47 -1.55 -20.73 -5.62
CA VAL A 47 -2.60 -21.36 -6.42
C VAL A 47 -1.94 -22.36 -7.36
N ASN A 48 -2.23 -23.65 -7.18
CA ASN A 48 -1.67 -24.73 -8.00
C ASN A 48 -0.14 -24.71 -8.12
N GLY A 49 0.56 -24.31 -7.04
CA GLY A 49 2.03 -24.21 -7.02
C GLY A 49 2.60 -22.90 -7.55
N PHE A 50 1.77 -21.96 -8.01
CA PHE A 50 2.18 -20.63 -8.44
C PHE A 50 1.83 -19.57 -7.42
N HIS A 51 2.72 -18.60 -7.21
CA HIS A 51 2.39 -17.38 -6.48
C HIS A 51 1.58 -16.47 -7.41
N VAL A 52 0.31 -16.28 -7.06
CA VAL A 52 -0.59 -15.34 -7.74
C VAL A 52 -0.66 -14.07 -6.91
N VAL A 53 -0.40 -12.92 -7.54
CA VAL A 53 -0.48 -11.61 -6.89
C VAL A 53 -1.93 -11.30 -6.51
N GLU A 54 -2.14 -10.93 -5.25
CA GLU A 54 -3.44 -10.42 -4.80
C GLU A 54 -3.47 -8.91 -4.99
N LEU A 55 -4.16 -8.49 -6.05
CA LEU A 55 -4.33 -7.08 -6.35
C LEU A 55 -5.51 -6.50 -5.53
N PRO A 56 -5.43 -5.22 -5.12
CA PRO A 56 -6.57 -4.54 -4.50
C PRO A 56 -7.84 -4.59 -5.37
N PRO A 57 -9.04 -4.55 -4.78
CA PRO A 57 -10.28 -4.46 -5.54
C PRO A 57 -10.26 -3.29 -6.53
N GLY A 58 -10.69 -3.54 -7.77
CA GLY A 58 -10.71 -2.54 -8.85
C GLY A 58 -9.37 -2.35 -9.57
N SER A 59 -8.33 -3.13 -9.25
CA SER A 59 -7.10 -3.13 -10.04
C SER A 59 -7.37 -3.58 -11.48
N PRO A 60 -6.71 -2.97 -12.48
CA PRO A 60 -6.88 -3.34 -13.88
C PRO A 60 -6.40 -4.77 -14.12
N ALA A 61 -7.03 -5.46 -15.07
CA ALA A 61 -6.53 -6.74 -15.55
C ALA A 61 -5.23 -6.51 -16.32
N VAL A 62 -4.22 -7.35 -16.06
CA VAL A 62 -3.00 -7.39 -16.86
C VAL A 62 -3.30 -8.14 -18.15
N SER A 63 -3.13 -7.48 -19.29
CA SER A 63 -3.34 -8.03 -20.63
C SER A 63 -2.02 -8.43 -21.29
N THR A 64 -2.08 -9.19 -22.39
CA THR A 64 -0.90 -9.49 -23.21
C THR A 64 -0.28 -8.22 -23.80
N GLU A 65 -1.11 -7.24 -24.17
CA GLU A 65 -0.67 -5.94 -24.72
C GLU A 65 0.18 -5.16 -23.70
N ASP A 66 -0.16 -5.25 -22.41
CA ASP A 66 0.65 -4.66 -21.33
C ASP A 66 2.03 -5.31 -21.24
N VAL A 67 2.11 -6.62 -21.46
CA VAL A 67 3.36 -7.39 -21.40
C VAL A 67 4.25 -7.06 -22.60
N GLU A 68 3.69 -6.98 -23.80
CA GLU A 68 4.42 -6.64 -25.04
C GLU A 68 5.01 -5.23 -24.94
N ARG A 69 4.20 -4.24 -24.53
CA ARG A 69 4.67 -2.86 -24.34
C ARG A 69 5.84 -2.77 -23.35
N LEU A 70 5.79 -3.50 -22.23
CA LEU A 70 6.87 -3.50 -21.24
C LEU A 70 8.13 -4.19 -21.75
N GLN A 71 8.01 -5.21 -22.61
CA GLN A 71 9.18 -5.82 -23.25
C GLN A 71 9.87 -4.83 -24.19
N ASP A 72 9.10 -4.14 -25.04
CA ASP A 72 9.63 -3.13 -25.96
C ASP A 72 10.33 -1.96 -25.23
N GLU A 73 9.83 -1.55 -24.07
CA GLU A 73 10.44 -0.49 -23.24
C GLU A 73 11.77 -0.90 -22.58
N LEU A 74 12.04 -2.20 -22.45
CA LEU A 74 13.24 -2.74 -21.81
C LEU A 74 14.38 -3.04 -22.80
N GLU A 75 14.09 -3.10 -24.10
CA GLU A 75 15.09 -3.23 -25.18
C GLU A 75 15.77 -1.89 -25.52
#